data_AF-B2JU77-F1
#
_entry.id   AF-B2JU77-F1
#
_cell.length_a   1.000
_cell.length_b   1.000
_cell.length_c   1.000
_cell.angle_alpha   90.00
_cell.angle_beta   90.00
_cell.angle_gamma   90.00
#
_symmetry.space_group_name_H-M   'P 1'
#
loop_
_entity.id
_entity.type
_entity.pdbx_description
1 polymer ?
#
loop_
_entity_poly.entity_id
_entity_poly.type
_entity_poly.pdbx_seq_one_letter_code
_entity_poly.pdbx_strand_id
1 'polypeptide(L)'
;MSDDGFTHGKCAAFGCPLPGSLGVGGEWVCFCHHGAASGRWQNVTRCIRSHEALASSISDARRFLGTPQWQSAYREIRRRLTAAGLADLLPGKADESPCSPGHPVAVHWLMRMEMHLLDLCNRETGAALAHPSPPPGVRTAQQTAQHASAYLPDMAKKPDNGDAA
;
A
#
# COMPACT_ATOMS: atom_id res chain seq x y z
N MET A 1 19.23 32.16 -3.68
CA MET A 1 17.95 31.64 -4.17
C MET A 1 17.73 30.34 -3.44
N SER A 2 16.82 30.32 -2.47
CA SER A 2 16.54 29.11 -1.69
C SER A 2 15.86 28.11 -2.61
N ASP A 3 16.57 27.01 -2.82
CA ASP A 3 16.09 25.82 -3.53
C ASP A 3 15.14 25.09 -2.55
N ASP A 4 13.94 25.65 -2.37
CA ASP A 4 12.89 24.98 -1.61
C ASP A 4 12.52 23.73 -2.42
N GLY A 5 13.13 22.60 -2.05
CA GLY A 5 13.07 21.28 -2.71
C GLY A 5 11.68 20.64 -2.76
N PHE A 6 10.61 21.44 -2.82
CA PHE A 6 9.31 21.01 -3.27
C PHE A 6 9.43 20.56 -4.72
N THR A 7 9.41 19.26 -4.91
CA THR A 7 9.22 18.65 -6.23
C THR A 7 7.80 19.01 -6.68
N HIS A 8 7.68 20.16 -7.34
CA HIS A 8 6.43 20.69 -7.86
C HIS A 8 5.70 19.59 -8.65
N GLY A 9 4.46 19.29 -8.25
CA GLY A 9 3.61 18.30 -8.90
C GLY A 9 3.66 16.87 -8.32
N LYS A 10 4.48 16.57 -7.31
CA LYS A 10 4.44 15.28 -6.59
C LYS A 10 3.67 15.39 -5.28
N CYS A 11 3.07 14.29 -4.85
CA CYS A 11 2.49 14.18 -3.53
C CYS A 11 3.59 14.26 -2.46
N ALA A 12 3.37 15.04 -1.39
CA ALA A 12 4.30 15.20 -0.29
C ALA A 12 4.52 13.91 0.54
N ALA A 13 3.57 12.97 0.49
CA ALA A 13 3.73 11.69 1.16
C ALA A 13 4.90 10.89 0.55
N PHE A 14 5.90 10.57 1.37
CA PHE A 14 7.13 9.92 0.93
C PHE A 14 6.86 8.63 0.12
N GLY A 15 7.33 8.62 -1.13
CA GLY A 15 7.22 7.48 -2.02
C GLY A 15 5.87 7.31 -2.73
N CYS A 16 4.91 8.22 -2.52
CA CYS A 16 3.66 8.19 -3.27
C CYS A 16 3.92 8.42 -4.78
N PRO A 17 3.41 7.55 -5.68
CA PRO A 17 3.60 7.72 -7.12
C PRO A 17 2.62 8.71 -7.76
N LEU A 18 1.58 9.15 -7.04
CA LEU A 18 0.55 10.04 -7.57
C LEU A 18 0.97 11.52 -7.54
N PRO A 19 0.44 12.34 -8.46
CA PRO A 19 0.67 13.77 -8.42
C PRO A 19 0.00 14.43 -7.20
N GLY A 20 0.67 15.45 -6.66
CA GLY A 20 0.08 16.31 -5.64
C GLY A 20 -0.87 17.31 -6.30
N SER A 21 -2.12 17.37 -5.84
CA SER A 21 -3.17 18.21 -6.45
C SER A 21 -4.00 19.00 -5.46
N LEU A 22 -3.92 18.68 -4.16
CA LEU A 22 -4.68 19.33 -3.11
C LEU A 22 -3.72 19.88 -2.05
N GLY A 23 -3.91 21.14 -1.66
CA GLY A 23 -3.08 21.81 -0.66
C GLY A 23 -3.57 21.54 0.76
N VAL A 24 -2.68 21.04 1.64
CA VAL A 24 -2.95 20.82 3.07
C VAL A 24 -1.74 21.28 3.87
N GLY A 25 -1.92 22.27 4.76
CA GLY A 25 -0.86 22.68 5.70
C GLY A 25 0.44 23.16 5.05
N GLY A 26 0.39 23.70 3.83
CA GLY A 26 1.58 24.14 3.07
C GLY A 26 2.18 23.07 2.16
N GLU A 27 1.65 21.85 2.16
CA GLU A 27 2.09 20.76 1.29
C GLU A 27 1.03 20.41 0.23
N TRP A 28 1.48 19.86 -0.91
CA TRP A 28 0.59 19.32 -1.94
C TRP A 28 0.50 17.80 -1.82
N VAL A 29 -0.70 17.29 -1.62
CA VAL A 29 -0.99 15.85 -1.47
C VAL A 29 -1.91 15.35 -2.58
N CYS A 30 -1.87 14.05 -2.85
CA CYS A 30 -2.80 13.40 -3.78
C CYS A 30 -4.18 13.22 -3.14
N PHE A 31 -5.19 12.91 -3.95
CA PHE A 31 -6.57 12.69 -3.49
C PHE A 31 -6.70 11.54 -2.47
N CYS A 32 -5.82 10.53 -2.48
CA CYS A 32 -5.80 9.47 -1.47
C CYS A 32 -5.24 9.93 -0.12
N HIS A 33 -4.27 10.84 -0.11
CA HIS A 33 -3.62 11.32 1.12
C HIS A 33 -4.33 12.50 1.76
N HIS A 34 -5.04 13.31 0.97
CA HIS A 34 -5.81 14.45 1.47
C HIS A 34 -6.82 14.07 2.56
N GLY A 35 -7.48 12.91 2.44
CA GLY A 35 -8.45 12.43 3.42
C GLY A 35 -7.87 11.56 4.54
N ALA A 36 -6.57 11.28 4.52
CA ALA A 36 -5.93 10.36 5.46
C ALA A 36 -5.14 11.12 6.53
N ALA A 37 -5.30 10.71 7.80
CA ALA A 37 -4.43 11.19 8.88
C ALA A 37 -2.95 10.87 8.58
N SER A 38 -2.03 11.77 8.92
CA SER A 38 -0.60 11.64 8.60
C SER A 38 0.02 10.31 9.08
N GLY A 39 -0.41 9.80 10.23
CA GLY A 39 0.02 8.49 10.75
C GLY A 39 -0.37 7.28 9.87
N ARG A 40 -1.29 7.46 8.91
CA ARG A 40 -1.74 6.41 7.97
C ARG A 40 -1.11 6.54 6.58
N TRP A 41 -0.33 7.58 6.32
CA TRP A 41 0.17 7.88 4.96
C TRP A 41 1.04 6.77 4.37
N GLN A 42 1.80 6.05 5.19
CA GLN A 42 2.63 4.93 4.71
C GLN A 42 1.77 3.73 4.30
N ASN A 43 0.69 3.44 5.03
CA ASN A 43 -0.25 2.38 4.66
C ASN A 43 -1.00 2.73 3.37
N VAL A 44 -1.43 3.99 3.22
CA VAL A 44 -2.03 4.49 1.97
C VAL A 44 -1.04 4.38 0.81
N THR A 45 0.22 4.79 1.01
CA THR A 45 1.26 4.69 -0.03
C THR A 45 1.53 3.25 -0.44
N ARG A 46 1.54 2.31 0.52
CA ARG A 46 1.66 0.88 0.24
C ARG A 46 0.48 0.37 -0.59
N CYS A 47 -0.75 0.72 -0.23
CA CYS A 47 -1.94 0.35 -1.00
C CYS A 47 -1.88 0.89 -2.44
N ILE A 48 -1.52 2.16 -2.62
CA ILE A 48 -1.38 2.76 -3.96
C ILE A 48 -0.33 2.00 -4.79
N ARG A 49 0.80 1.62 -4.19
CA ARG A 49 1.85 0.84 -4.86
C ARG A 49 1.41 -0.58 -5.21
N SER A 50 0.60 -1.21 -4.37
CA SER A 50 -0.02 -2.50 -4.69
C SER A 50 -0.97 -2.42 -5.89
N HIS A 51 -1.44 -1.21 -6.24
CA HIS A 51 -2.31 -0.93 -7.39
C HIS A 51 -1.61 -0.03 -8.44
N GLU A 52 -0.31 -0.24 -8.67
CA GLU A 52 0.52 0.60 -9.54
C GLU A 52 -0.06 0.79 -10.94
N ALA A 53 -0.64 -0.26 -11.54
CA ALA A 53 -1.25 -0.16 -12.88
C ALA A 53 -2.38 0.88 -12.93
N LEU A 54 -3.21 0.94 -11.89
CA LEU A 54 -4.27 1.94 -11.77
C LEU A 54 -3.71 3.32 -11.43
N ALA A 55 -2.77 3.41 -10.48
CA ALA A 55 -2.14 4.66 -10.08
C ALA A 55 -1.40 5.36 -11.25
N SER A 56 -0.67 4.59 -12.06
CA SER A 56 0.01 5.07 -13.27
C SER A 56 -1.01 5.52 -14.33
N SER A 57 -2.14 4.80 -14.46
CA SER A 57 -3.22 5.18 -15.38
C SER A 57 -3.86 6.51 -15.01
N ILE A 58 -4.14 6.73 -13.73
CA ILE A 58 -4.64 8.00 -13.20
C ILE A 58 -3.62 9.12 -13.42
N SER A 59 -2.34 8.85 -13.18
CA SER A 59 -1.27 9.84 -13.37
C SER A 59 -1.14 10.27 -14.83
N ASP A 60 -1.15 9.32 -15.77
CA ASP A 60 -1.15 9.62 -17.21
C ASP A 60 -2.41 10.39 -17.63
N ALA A 61 -3.58 10.00 -17.11
CA ALA A 61 -4.82 10.71 -17.38
C ALA A 61 -4.76 12.17 -16.89
N ARG A 62 -4.36 12.41 -15.65
CA ARG A 62 -4.17 13.78 -15.12
C ARG A 62 -3.16 14.59 -15.91
N ARG A 63 -2.10 13.95 -16.42
CA ARG A 63 -1.01 14.63 -17.13
C ARG A 63 -1.39 15.00 -18.57
N PHE A 64 -2.09 14.12 -19.27
CA PHE A 64 -2.28 14.23 -20.71
C PHE A 64 -3.71 14.55 -21.14
N LEU A 65 -4.69 14.52 -20.25
CA LEU A 65 -6.05 14.90 -20.59
C LEU A 65 -6.12 16.35 -21.11
N GLY A 66 -6.75 16.55 -22.26
CA GLY A 66 -6.82 17.86 -22.92
C GLY A 66 -5.55 18.27 -23.69
N THR A 67 -4.50 17.43 -23.71
CA THR A 67 -3.26 17.69 -24.44
C THR A 67 -3.25 16.97 -25.81
N PRO A 68 -2.40 17.38 -26.77
CA PRO A 68 -2.22 16.65 -28.04
C PRO A 68 -1.80 15.18 -27.87
N GLN A 69 -1.12 14.85 -26.76
CA GLN A 69 -0.66 13.50 -26.46
C GLN A 69 -1.78 12.59 -25.92
N TRP A 70 -2.98 13.12 -25.67
CA TRP A 70 -4.10 12.39 -25.06
C TRP A 70 -4.43 11.09 -25.78
N GLN A 71 -4.43 11.06 -27.12
CA GLN A 71 -4.77 9.84 -27.87
C GLN A 71 -3.78 8.69 -27.63
N SER A 72 -2.49 9.01 -27.42
CA SER A 72 -1.48 8.01 -27.08
C SER A 72 -1.67 7.52 -25.65
N ALA A 73 -1.82 8.46 -24.70
CA ALA A 73 -2.06 8.14 -23.30
C ALA A 73 -3.34 7.30 -23.12
N TYR A 74 -4.42 7.65 -23.79
CA TYR A 74 -5.70 6.94 -23.76
C TYR A 74 -5.56 5.46 -24.16
N ARG A 75 -4.84 5.17 -25.26
CA ARG A 75 -4.60 3.79 -25.70
C ARG A 75 -3.75 3.02 -24.70
N GLU A 76 -2.72 3.65 -24.17
CA GLU A 76 -1.82 3.03 -23.20
C GLU A 76 -2.52 2.75 -21.86
N ILE A 77 -3.32 3.69 -21.36
CA ILE A 77 -4.14 3.52 -20.16
C ILE A 77 -5.08 2.31 -20.33
N ARG A 78 -5.81 2.24 -21.45
CA ARG A 78 -6.71 1.11 -21.71
C ARG A 78 -5.97 -0.22 -21.73
N ARG A 79 -4.82 -0.28 -22.43
CA ARG A 79 -3.97 -1.48 -22.47
C ARG A 79 -3.53 -1.90 -21.07
N ARG A 80 -3.11 -0.93 -20.24
CA ARG A 80 -2.66 -1.17 -18.87
C ARG A 80 -3.77 -1.69 -17.96
N LEU A 81 -4.96 -1.09 -18.03
CA LEU A 81 -6.13 -1.54 -17.25
C LEU A 81 -6.55 -2.96 -17.67
N THR A 82 -6.60 -3.26 -18.97
CA THR A 82 -6.90 -4.61 -19.46
C THR A 82 -5.87 -5.63 -18.98
N ALA A 83 -4.57 -5.31 -19.07
CA ALA A 83 -3.50 -6.21 -18.62
C ALA A 83 -3.54 -6.46 -17.10
N ALA A 84 -4.03 -5.50 -16.31
CA ALA A 84 -4.19 -5.62 -14.87
C ALA A 84 -5.50 -6.31 -14.43
N GLY A 85 -6.33 -6.76 -15.39
CA GLY A 85 -7.63 -7.36 -15.08
C GLY A 85 -8.72 -6.36 -14.66
N LEU A 86 -8.48 -5.06 -14.85
CA LEU A 86 -9.39 -3.97 -14.49
C LEU A 86 -10.26 -3.55 -15.70
N ALA A 87 -10.82 -4.54 -16.40
CA ALA A 87 -11.62 -4.30 -17.61
C ALA A 87 -12.94 -3.57 -17.30
N ASP A 88 -13.44 -3.68 -16.07
CA ASP A 88 -14.59 -2.94 -15.53
C ASP A 88 -14.32 -1.43 -15.46
N LEU A 89 -13.06 -1.03 -15.31
CA LEU A 89 -12.62 0.36 -15.31
C LEU A 89 -12.38 0.93 -16.71
N LEU A 90 -12.62 0.19 -17.80
CA LEU A 90 -12.55 0.77 -19.14
C LEU A 90 -13.67 1.81 -19.36
N PRO A 91 -13.46 2.82 -20.23
CA PRO A 91 -14.49 3.82 -20.54
C PRO A 91 -15.78 3.14 -21.02
N GLY A 92 -16.91 3.57 -20.48
CA GLY A 92 -18.20 3.00 -20.83
C GLY A 92 -19.38 3.88 -20.46
N LYS A 93 -20.56 3.25 -20.36
CA LYS A 93 -21.83 3.95 -20.12
C LYS A 93 -21.84 4.79 -18.84
N ALA A 94 -21.10 4.36 -17.81
CA ALA A 94 -20.96 5.08 -16.54
C ALA A 94 -20.27 6.45 -16.68
N ASP A 95 -19.55 6.68 -17.78
CA ASP A 95 -18.77 7.89 -18.00
C ASP A 95 -19.45 8.86 -18.99
N GLU A 96 -20.62 8.50 -19.52
CA GLU A 96 -21.36 9.36 -20.48
C GLU A 96 -21.90 10.62 -19.81
N SER A 97 -21.99 11.71 -20.58
CA SER A 97 -22.68 12.93 -20.13
C SER A 97 -24.19 12.80 -20.34
N PRO A 98 -25.03 13.22 -19.37
CA PRO A 98 -26.48 13.31 -19.58
C PRO A 98 -26.85 14.20 -20.78
N CYS A 99 -26.00 15.17 -21.11
CA CYS A 99 -26.20 16.10 -22.23
C CYS A 99 -25.67 15.56 -23.58
N SER A 100 -24.95 14.43 -23.59
CA SER A 100 -24.40 13.81 -24.79
C SER A 100 -24.32 12.28 -24.64
N PRO A 101 -25.46 11.58 -24.70
CA PRO A 101 -25.52 10.12 -24.57
C PRO A 101 -24.68 9.41 -25.65
N GLY A 102 -24.09 8.27 -25.30
CA GLY A 102 -23.26 7.45 -26.20
C GLY A 102 -21.80 7.90 -26.34
N HIS A 103 -21.41 8.99 -25.69
CA HIS A 103 -20.04 9.50 -25.72
C HIS A 103 -19.45 9.56 -24.29
N PRO A 104 -18.60 8.57 -23.91
CA PRO A 104 -17.89 8.61 -22.64
C PRO A 104 -17.04 9.87 -22.50
N VAL A 105 -17.22 10.58 -21.39
CA VAL A 105 -16.45 11.77 -21.05
C VAL A 105 -15.22 11.34 -20.25
N ALA A 106 -14.04 11.63 -20.79
CA ALA A 106 -12.77 11.23 -20.18
C ALA A 106 -12.57 11.76 -18.75
N VAL A 107 -13.15 12.92 -18.41
CA VAL A 107 -13.14 13.46 -17.04
C VAL A 107 -13.93 12.57 -16.08
N HIS A 108 -15.12 12.09 -16.48
CA HIS A 108 -15.92 11.17 -15.65
C HIS A 108 -15.19 9.84 -15.47
N TRP A 109 -14.56 9.35 -16.52
CA TRP A 109 -13.75 8.15 -16.47
C TRP A 109 -12.56 8.29 -15.49
N LEU A 110 -11.84 9.41 -15.54
CA LEU A 110 -10.79 9.72 -14.56
C LEU A 110 -11.34 9.73 -13.13
N MET A 111 -12.45 10.43 -12.90
CA MET A 111 -13.09 10.49 -11.60
C MET A 111 -13.46 9.09 -11.08
N ARG A 112 -13.98 8.21 -11.95
CA ARG A 112 -14.31 6.83 -11.58
C ARG A 112 -13.08 6.00 -11.21
N MET A 113 -11.98 6.13 -11.95
CA MET A 113 -10.71 5.49 -11.59
C MET A 113 -10.17 5.97 -10.24
N GLU A 114 -10.25 7.28 -9.98
CA GLU A 114 -9.82 7.87 -8.71
C GLU A 114 -10.67 7.40 -7.53
N MET A 115 -11.99 7.40 -7.69
CA MET A 115 -12.91 6.89 -6.68
C MET A 115 -12.66 5.42 -6.37
N HIS A 116 -12.38 4.60 -7.39
CA HIS A 116 -12.04 3.19 -7.20
C HIS A 116 -10.73 3.01 -6.42
N LEU A 117 -9.67 3.75 -6.76
CA LEU A 117 -8.41 3.67 -6.01
C LEU A 117 -8.56 4.17 -4.56
N LEU A 118 -9.34 5.24 -4.37
CA LEU A 118 -9.64 5.77 -3.04
C LEU A 118 -10.39 4.73 -2.18
N ASP A 119 -11.37 4.04 -2.74
CA ASP A 119 -12.12 2.98 -2.05
C ASP A 119 -11.22 1.78 -1.68
N LEU A 120 -10.33 1.36 -2.59
CA LEU A 120 -9.31 0.34 -2.28
C LEU A 120 -8.44 0.75 -1.08
N CYS A 121 -7.91 1.99 -1.10
CA CYS A 121 -7.09 2.52 0.00
C CYS A 121 -7.86 2.59 1.31
N ASN A 122 -9.11 3.04 1.29
CA ASN A 122 -9.93 3.16 2.49
C ASN A 122 -10.26 1.79 3.10
N ARG A 123 -10.59 0.79 2.28
CA ARG A 123 -10.87 -0.58 2.72
C ARG A 123 -9.63 -1.23 3.31
N GLU A 124 -8.49 -1.19 2.62
CA GLU A 124 -7.26 -1.82 3.11
C GLU A 124 -6.72 -1.16 4.38
N THR A 125 -6.70 0.17 4.42
CA THR A 125 -6.18 0.88 5.60
C THR A 125 -7.16 0.85 6.78
N GLY A 126 -8.46 0.68 6.53
CA GLY A 126 -9.46 0.39 7.56
C GLY A 126 -9.34 -1.03 8.10
N ALA A 127 -9.18 -2.03 7.22
CA ALA A 127 -9.02 -3.43 7.59
C ALA A 127 -7.72 -3.70 8.36
N ALA A 128 -6.63 -3.01 8.02
CA ALA A 128 -5.36 -3.10 8.73
C ALA A 128 -5.44 -2.65 10.21
N LEU A 129 -6.47 -1.89 10.59
CA LEU A 129 -6.74 -1.52 11.99
C LEU A 129 -7.56 -2.59 12.72
N ALA A 130 -8.44 -3.30 12.00
CA ALA A 130 -9.25 -4.38 12.57
C ALA A 130 -8.41 -5.63 12.90
N HIS A 131 -7.31 -5.83 12.18
CA HIS A 131 -6.34 -6.89 12.46
C HIS A 131 -4.95 -6.28 12.62
N PRO A 132 -4.49 -5.98 13.86
CA PRO A 132 -3.08 -5.80 14.09
C PRO A 132 -2.42 -7.14 13.75
N SER A 133 -1.79 -7.23 12.57
CA SER A 133 -0.87 -8.32 12.32
C SER A 133 0.18 -8.25 13.42
N PRO A 134 0.38 -9.34 14.19
CA PRO A 134 1.47 -9.36 15.15
C PRO A 134 2.76 -9.07 14.37
N PRO A 135 3.73 -8.34 14.96
CA PRO A 135 5.03 -8.16 14.33
C PRO A 135 5.56 -9.53 13.91
N PRO A 136 6.28 -9.65 12.77
CA PRO A 136 6.89 -10.90 12.39
C PRO A 136 7.72 -11.37 13.58
N GLY A 137 7.23 -12.43 14.22
CA GLY A 137 7.85 -12.97 15.41
C GLY A 137 9.31 -13.22 15.07
N VAL A 138 10.19 -12.60 15.86
CA VAL A 138 11.60 -13.01 15.91
C VAL A 138 11.56 -14.52 16.02
N ARG A 139 12.07 -15.21 14.99
CA ARG A 139 12.21 -16.67 15.02
C ARG A 139 13.17 -16.99 16.14
N THR A 140 12.66 -17.16 17.36
CA THR A 140 13.41 -17.79 18.43
C THR A 140 13.68 -19.20 17.93
N ALA A 141 14.94 -19.48 17.60
CA ALA A 141 15.38 -20.80 17.20
C ALA A 141 14.84 -21.81 18.23
N GLN A 142 14.02 -22.72 17.73
CA GLN A 142 13.49 -23.84 18.50
C GLN A 142 14.69 -24.74 18.79
N GLN A 143 15.33 -24.54 19.95
CA GLN A 143 16.31 -25.48 20.49
C GLN A 143 15.58 -26.79 20.70
N THR A 144 15.87 -27.76 19.83
CA THR A 144 15.47 -29.15 20.03
C THR A 144 16.15 -29.66 21.28
N ALA A 145 15.40 -29.79 22.38
CA ALA A 145 15.84 -30.50 23.57
C ALA A 145 15.99 -31.99 23.19
N GLN A 146 17.22 -32.40 22.92
CA GLN A 146 17.59 -33.81 22.84
C GLN A 146 17.53 -34.39 24.26
N HIS A 147 16.75 -35.46 24.43
CA HIS A 147 16.69 -36.25 25.65
C HIS A 147 18.10 -36.82 25.96
N ALA A 148 18.75 -36.28 26.98
CA ALA A 148 19.90 -36.92 27.61
C ALA A 148 19.40 -37.76 28.80
N SER A 149 19.49 -39.07 28.64
CA SER A 149 19.17 -40.09 29.64
C SER A 149 20.00 -39.87 30.92
N ALA A 150 19.34 -39.88 32.06
CA ALA A 150 19.94 -39.71 33.37
C ALA A 150 20.84 -40.90 33.73
N TYR A 151 22.15 -40.64 33.81
CA TYR A 151 23.11 -41.52 34.50
C TYR A 151 23.37 -40.92 35.88
N LEU A 152 22.77 -41.52 36.92
CA LEU A 152 23.08 -41.21 38.32
C LEU A 152 24.21 -42.15 38.78
N PRO A 153 25.38 -41.64 39.20
CA PRO A 153 26.32 -42.43 39.97
C PRO A 153 25.86 -42.55 41.43
N ASP A 154 25.81 -43.80 41.88
CA ASP A 154 25.53 -44.25 43.23
C ASP A 154 26.59 -43.73 44.23
N MET A 155 26.15 -42.95 45.22
CA MET A 155 27.00 -42.45 46.31
C MET A 155 26.23 -42.52 47.63
N ALA A 156 26.14 -43.72 48.19
CA ALA A 156 25.79 -43.92 49.59
C ALA A 156 26.66 -45.02 50.22
N LYS A 157 27.89 -44.67 50.61
CA LYS A 157 28.65 -45.48 51.57
C LYS A 157 28.92 -44.66 52.83
N LYS A 158 28.12 -44.96 53.85
CA LYS A 158 28.20 -44.46 55.23
C LYS A 158 29.50 -44.98 55.88
N PRO A 159 30.31 -44.15 56.56
CA PRO A 159 31.38 -44.65 57.42
C PRO A 159 30.78 -45.16 58.74
N ASP A 160 31.18 -46.38 59.12
CA ASP A 160 30.90 -46.96 60.42
C ASP A 160 31.95 -46.46 61.42
N ASN A 161 31.49 -45.98 62.57
CA ASN A 161 32.31 -45.66 63.73
C ASN A 161 32.59 -46.97 64.48
N GLY A 162 33.81 -47.15 64.97
CA GLY A 162 34.12 -48.28 65.84
C GLY A 162 35.54 -48.24 66.38
N ASP A 163 35.63 -47.80 67.63
CA ASP A 163 36.82 -47.59 68.46
C ASP A 163 37.58 -48.87 68.88
N ALA A 164 38.78 -48.61 69.40
CA ALA A 164 39.50 -49.35 70.45
C ALA A 164 40.14 -50.69 70.03
N ALA A 165 41.32 -51.09 70.49
CA ALA A 165 42.22 -50.64 71.56
C ALA A 165 43.66 -51.09 71.24
#